data_AF-A0AAV0F4V1-F1
#
_entry.id   AF-A0AAV0F4V1-F1
#
_cell.length_a   1.000
_cell.length_b   1.000
_cell.length_c   1.000
_cell.angle_alpha   90.00
_cell.angle_beta   90.00
_cell.angle_gamma   90.00
#
_symmetry.space_group_name_H-M   'P 1'
#
loop_
_entity.id
_entity.type
_entity.pdbx_description
1 polymer ?
#
loop_
_entity_poly.entity_id
_entity_poly.type
_entity_poly.pdbx_seq_one_letter_code
_entity_poly.pdbx_strand_id
1 'polypeptide(L)'
;MEWLETNFQSSKEEEFYALVMGCWGIWFERNKRVWQGIGSNARQIVARTRAYFEGWCKAQQRGVYSASSNLVEQSAGMVSWRRPMHGIVKLNVDASLTDSRCGLGWVLRNDQGEFLAGGACPELGGTEGVPCRGGIDGYTGGS
;
A
#
# COMPACT_ATOMS: atom_id res chain seq x y z
N MET A 1 4.61 12.88 -20.12
CA MET A 1 4.78 11.46 -19.71
C MET A 1 5.54 10.64 -20.73
N GLU A 2 5.63 11.10 -21.98
CA GLU A 2 6.36 10.47 -23.11
C GLU A 2 7.78 9.97 -22.79
N TRP A 3 8.58 10.69 -22.01
CA TRP A 3 9.91 10.20 -21.60
C TRP A 3 9.86 8.87 -20.83
N LEU A 4 8.90 8.73 -19.90
CA LEU A 4 8.78 7.54 -19.07
C LEU A 4 8.35 6.34 -19.92
N GLU A 5 7.39 6.55 -20.83
CA GLU A 5 6.88 5.55 -21.76
C GLU A 5 7.96 5.08 -22.74
N THR A 6 8.77 5.99 -23.27
CA THR A 6 9.90 5.66 -24.15
C THR A 6 10.97 4.85 -23.43
N ASN A 7 11.29 5.18 -22.17
CA ASN A 7 12.22 4.38 -21.37
C ASN A 7 11.62 3.00 -21.05
N PHE A 8 10.31 2.92 -20.75
CA PHE A 8 9.64 1.65 -20.50
C PHE A 8 9.64 0.69 -21.71
N GLN A 9 9.58 1.21 -22.93
CA GLN A 9 9.55 0.39 -24.16
C GLN A 9 10.95 -0.02 -24.66
N SER A 10 12.00 0.71 -24.29
CA SER A 10 13.35 0.53 -24.85
C SER A 10 14.37 -0.08 -23.87
N SER A 11 14.04 -0.14 -22.57
CA SER A 11 14.95 -0.68 -21.56
C SER A 11 14.96 -2.21 -21.52
N LYS A 12 16.13 -2.77 -21.21
CA LYS A 12 16.25 -4.17 -20.81
C LYS A 12 15.54 -4.37 -19.47
N GLU A 13 15.07 -5.58 -19.20
CA GLU A 13 14.26 -5.91 -18.02
C GLU A 13 14.92 -5.46 -16.69
N GLU A 14 16.23 -5.66 -16.54
CA GLU A 14 16.97 -5.24 -15.35
C GLU A 14 17.05 -3.71 -15.19
N GLU A 15 17.25 -2.98 -16.29
CA GLU A 15 17.27 -1.51 -16.31
C GLU A 15 15.89 -0.94 -16.00
N PHE A 16 14.84 -1.60 -16.49
CA PHE A 16 13.45 -1.26 -16.18
C PHE A 16 13.17 -1.41 -14.69
N TYR A 17 13.52 -2.54 -14.07
CA TYR A 17 13.32 -2.74 -12.64
C TYR A 17 14.13 -1.73 -11.81
N ALA A 18 15.37 -1.44 -12.20
CA ALA A 18 16.19 -0.43 -11.54
C ALA A 18 15.55 0.97 -11.62
N LEU A 19 14.96 1.34 -12.76
CA LEU A 19 14.25 2.60 -12.94
C LEU A 19 13.00 2.69 -12.08
N VAL A 20 12.16 1.65 -12.09
CA VAL A 20 10.95 1.56 -11.26
C VAL A 20 11.30 1.63 -9.77
N MET A 21 12.33 0.89 -9.34
CA MET A 21 12.82 0.94 -7.97
C MET A 21 13.38 2.31 -7.61
N GLY A 22 14.07 2.97 -8.53
CA GLY A 22 14.51 4.36 -8.39
C GLY A 22 13.36 5.31 -8.11
N CYS A 23 12.29 5.25 -8.91
CA CYS A 23 11.07 6.03 -8.71
C CYS A 23 10.43 5.75 -7.34
N TRP A 24 10.32 4.47 -6.97
CA TRP A 24 9.80 4.07 -5.66
C TRP A 24 10.66 4.61 -4.51
N GLY A 25 11.99 4.54 -4.61
CA GLY A 25 12.91 5.03 -3.58
C GLY A 25 12.81 6.53 -3.36
N ILE A 26 12.64 7.31 -4.44
CA ILE A 26 12.39 8.75 -4.36
C ILE A 26 11.06 9.03 -3.67
N TRP A 27 9.99 8.34 -4.07
CA TRP A 27 8.67 8.48 -3.46
C TRP A 27 8.69 8.11 -1.97
N PHE A 28 9.35 7.01 -1.62
CA PHE A 28 9.48 6.52 -0.25
C PHE A 28 10.19 7.55 0.65
N GLU A 29 11.31 8.11 0.20
CA GLU A 29 12.06 9.10 0.99
C GLU A 29 11.34 10.45 1.07
N ARG A 30 10.57 10.84 0.03
CA ARG A 30 9.68 12.00 0.12
C ARG A 30 8.60 11.79 1.17
N ASN A 31 7.98 10.62 1.22
CA ASN A 31 7.00 10.29 2.26
C ASN A 31 7.64 10.26 3.64
N LYS A 32 8.82 9.65 3.78
CA LYS A 32 9.54 9.62 5.05
C LYS A 32 9.84 11.03 5.57
N ARG A 33 10.21 11.97 4.69
CA ARG A 33 10.36 13.39 5.04
C ARG A 33 9.05 14.02 5.50
N VAL A 34 7.95 13.79 4.78
CA VAL A 34 6.63 14.37 5.10
C VAL A 34 6.11 13.85 6.45
N TRP A 35 6.22 12.54 6.70
CA TRP A 35 5.58 11.89 7.84
C TRP A 35 6.48 11.76 9.07
N GLN A 36 7.80 11.69 8.89
CA GLN A 36 8.77 11.46 9.97
C GLN A 36 9.77 12.60 10.14
N GLY A 37 9.76 13.60 9.26
CA GLY A 37 10.73 14.71 9.29
C GLY A 37 12.16 14.31 8.95
N ILE A 38 12.40 13.07 8.49
CA ILE A 38 13.75 12.55 8.25
C ILE A 38 14.18 12.85 6.80
N GLY A 39 15.19 13.70 6.64
CA GLY A 39 15.82 13.97 5.36
C GLY A 39 17.04 13.09 5.09
N SER A 40 17.03 12.33 4.00
CA SER A 40 18.22 11.62 3.49
C SER A 40 18.81 12.35 2.28
N ASN A 41 20.13 12.37 2.14
CA ASN A 41 20.75 12.94 0.94
C ASN A 41 20.65 11.98 -0.27
N ALA A 42 20.79 12.49 -1.50
CA ALA A 42 20.60 11.71 -2.72
C ALA A 42 21.45 10.42 -2.77
N ARG A 43 22.68 10.46 -2.28
CA ARG A 43 23.58 9.30 -2.25
C ARG A 43 23.02 8.19 -1.35
N GLN A 44 22.49 8.56 -0.18
CA GLN A 44 21.84 7.61 0.74
C GLN A 44 20.56 7.03 0.12
N ILE A 45 19.77 7.83 -0.58
CA ILE A 45 18.56 7.36 -1.28
C ILE A 45 18.92 6.30 -2.32
N VAL A 46 19.90 6.58 -3.18
CA VAL A 46 20.36 5.64 -4.22
C VAL A 46 20.91 4.36 -3.58
N ALA A 47 21.78 4.47 -2.57
CA ALA A 47 22.36 3.31 -1.91
C ALA A 47 21.30 2.41 -1.24
N ARG A 48 20.34 3.00 -0.52
CA ARG A 48 19.24 2.22 0.10
C ARG A 48 18.34 1.59 -0.94
N THR A 49 17.96 2.34 -1.97
CA THR A 49 17.09 1.85 -3.04
C THR A 49 17.71 0.65 -3.74
N ARG A 50 19.02 0.72 -4.03
CA ARG A 50 19.79 -0.41 -4.57
C ARG A 50 19.79 -1.62 -3.63
N ALA A 51 20.08 -1.39 -2.34
CA ALA A 51 20.08 -2.46 -1.35
C ALA A 51 18.69 -3.13 -1.22
N TYR A 52 17.61 -2.36 -1.27
CA TYR A 52 16.24 -2.88 -1.29
C TYR A 52 15.98 -3.73 -2.54
N PHE A 53 16.37 -3.24 -3.72
CA PHE A 53 16.19 -3.98 -4.96
C PHE A 53 16.95 -5.32 -4.94
N GLU A 54 18.22 -5.31 -4.55
CA GLU A 54 19.04 -6.52 -4.43
C GLU A 54 18.46 -7.50 -3.40
N GLY A 55 17.94 -6.99 -2.27
CA GLY A 55 17.27 -7.79 -1.26
C GLY A 55 16.00 -8.45 -1.79
N TRP A 56 15.18 -7.68 -2.52
CA TRP A 56 13.95 -8.17 -3.15
C TRP A 56 14.22 -9.26 -4.19
N CYS A 57 15.19 -9.05 -5.10
CA CYS A 57 15.59 -10.06 -6.09
C CYS A 57 16.03 -11.38 -5.42
N LYS A 58 16.83 -11.29 -4.35
CA LYS A 58 17.27 -12.45 -3.57
C LYS A 58 16.10 -13.16 -2.88
N ALA A 59 15.14 -12.43 -2.33
CA ALA A 59 13.95 -13.00 -1.70
C ALA A 59 13.08 -13.74 -2.72
N GLN A 60 12.92 -13.18 -3.92
CA GLN A 60 12.13 -13.80 -4.98
C GLN A 60 12.79 -15.08 -5.53
N GLN A 61 14.11 -15.12 -5.65
CA GLN A 61 14.85 -16.33 -6.01
C GLN A 61 14.66 -17.44 -4.97
N ARG A 62 14.67 -17.11 -3.67
CA ARG A 62 14.44 -18.08 -2.57
C ARG A 62 13.03 -18.67 -2.59
N GLY A 63 12.03 -17.91 -2.99
CA GLY A 63 10.65 -18.40 -3.16
C GLY A 63 10.53 -19.47 -4.26
N VAL A 64 11.33 -19.37 -5.32
CA VAL A 64 11.37 -20.37 -6.41
C VAL A 64 12.05 -21.66 -5.98
N TYR A 65 13.10 -21.58 -5.14
CA TYR A 65 13.79 -22.77 -4.61
C TYR A 65 13.04 -23.47 -3.46
N SER A 66 12.12 -22.80 -2.78
CA SER A 66 11.33 -23.38 -1.68
C SER A 66 10.12 -24.21 -2.16
N ALA A 67 9.82 -24.22 -3.46
CA ALA A 67 8.72 -24.99 -4.03
C ALA A 67 8.99 -26.51 -4.16
N SER A 68 10.21 -26.96 -3.84
CA SER A 68 10.62 -28.37 -3.97
C SER A 68 10.57 -29.17 -2.66
N SER A 69 10.31 -28.55 -1.51
CA SER A 69 10.04 -29.27 -0.27
C SER A 69 8.53 -29.42 -0.09
N ASN A 70 7.99 -30.52 -0.60
CA ASN A 70 6.75 -31.09 -0.10
C ASN A 70 6.79 -31.09 1.42
N LEU A 71 5.90 -30.35 2.08
CA LEU A 71 5.27 -30.65 3.37
C LEU A 71 4.48 -29.41 3.82
N VAL A 72 3.15 -29.48 3.68
CA VAL A 72 2.15 -28.61 4.30
C VAL A 72 2.27 -27.13 3.93
N GLU A 73 1.87 -26.86 2.69
CA GLU A 73 1.45 -25.55 2.22
C GLU A 73 0.14 -25.15 2.95
N GLN A 74 0.26 -24.71 4.21
CA GLN A 74 -0.66 -23.70 4.69
C GLN A 74 -0.29 -22.45 3.91
N SER A 75 -1.09 -22.14 2.91
CA SER A 75 -1.05 -20.94 2.12
C SER A 75 -0.86 -19.69 3.00
N ALA A 76 0.38 -19.31 3.25
CA ALA A 76 0.79 -17.91 3.44
C ALA A 76 0.73 -17.20 2.08
N GLY A 77 -0.33 -17.49 1.31
CA GLY A 77 -0.61 -16.93 0.03
C GLY A 77 -0.82 -15.45 0.25
N MET A 78 -0.10 -14.66 -0.53
CA MET A 78 -0.35 -13.24 -0.71
C MET A 78 -1.88 -13.02 -0.81
N VAL A 79 -2.50 -12.50 0.25
CA VAL A 79 -3.95 -12.30 0.32
C VAL A 79 -4.27 -11.16 -0.63
N SER A 80 -4.43 -11.48 -1.91
CA SER A 80 -4.88 -10.53 -2.90
C SER A 80 -6.35 -10.21 -2.63
N TRP A 81 -6.69 -8.93 -2.71
CA TRP A 81 -8.08 -8.52 -2.53
C TRP A 81 -8.95 -9.21 -3.59
N ARG A 82 -10.00 -9.88 -3.14
CA ARG A 82 -11.05 -10.44 -4.01
C ARG A 82 -12.37 -9.72 -3.77
N ARG A 83 -13.12 -9.55 -4.86
CA ARG A 83 -14.50 -9.07 -4.84
C ARG A 83 -15.34 -9.98 -3.93
N PRO A 84 -16.25 -9.43 -3.10
CA PRO A 84 -17.15 -10.25 -2.30
C PRO A 84 -18.21 -10.93 -3.19
N MET A 85 -18.98 -11.84 -2.62
CA MET A 85 -20.07 -12.50 -3.37
C MET A 85 -21.13 -11.48 -3.81
N HIS A 86 -21.91 -11.83 -4.83
CA HIS A 86 -22.95 -10.96 -5.37
C HIS A 86 -23.91 -10.47 -4.28
N GLY A 87 -24.23 -9.17 -4.31
CA GLY A 87 -25.09 -8.51 -3.32
C GLY A 87 -24.45 -8.26 -1.95
N ILE A 88 -23.17 -8.58 -1.75
CA ILE A 88 -22.45 -8.31 -0.50
C ILE A 88 -21.61 -7.05 -0.63
N VAL A 89 -21.67 -6.19 0.39
CA VAL A 89 -20.78 -5.05 0.55
C VAL A 89 -19.61 -5.43 1.46
N LYS A 90 -18.38 -5.14 1.02
CA LYS A 90 -17.15 -5.41 1.75
C LYS A 90 -16.62 -4.14 2.39
N LEU A 91 -16.41 -4.19 3.71
CA LEU A 91 -15.75 -3.15 4.48
C LEU A 91 -14.30 -3.55 4.76
N ASN A 92 -13.35 -2.78 4.24
CA ASN A 92 -11.94 -2.89 4.62
C ASN A 92 -11.63 -1.80 5.65
N VAL A 93 -10.99 -2.17 6.74
CA VAL A 93 -10.60 -1.25 7.83
C VAL A 93 -9.09 -1.37 8.03
N ASP A 94 -8.42 -0.26 8.27
CA ASP A 94 -7.02 -0.20 8.67
C ASP A 94 -6.86 0.75 9.86
N ALA A 95 -5.92 0.45 10.74
CA ALA A 95 -5.64 1.28 11.91
C ALA A 95 -4.14 1.51 12.07
N SER A 96 -3.77 2.76 12.32
CA SER A 96 -2.41 3.12 12.71
C SER A 96 -2.38 3.36 14.21
N LEU A 97 -1.39 2.78 14.89
CA LEU A 97 -1.17 2.98 16.32
C LEU A 97 0.25 3.48 16.56
N THR A 98 0.36 4.43 17.47
CA THR A 98 1.61 4.92 18.08
C THR A 98 1.42 4.95 19.59
N ASP A 99 2.48 5.20 20.34
CA ASP A 99 2.44 5.19 21.82
C ASP A 99 1.39 6.15 22.43
N SER A 100 0.99 7.21 21.71
CA SER A 100 0.07 8.23 22.21
C SER A 100 -1.12 8.55 21.30
N ARG A 101 -1.22 7.93 20.13
CA ARG A 101 -2.24 8.23 19.13
C ARG A 101 -2.63 6.99 18.35
N CYS A 102 -3.89 6.90 17.97
CA CYS A 102 -4.30 5.99 16.91
C CYS A 102 -5.24 6.67 15.91
N GLY A 103 -5.09 6.24 14.66
CA GLY A 103 -5.96 6.61 13.55
C GLY A 103 -6.67 5.37 12.99
N LEU A 104 -7.90 5.54 12.53
CA LEU A 104 -8.71 4.50 11.89
C LEU A 104 -9.09 4.96 10.48
N GLY A 105 -8.92 4.12 9.47
CA GLY A 105 -9.40 4.34 8.11
C GLY A 105 -10.30 3.19 7.68
N TRP A 106 -11.33 3.49 6.90
CA TRP A 106 -12.22 2.45 6.38
C TRP A 106 -12.73 2.77 4.97
N VAL A 107 -13.03 1.72 4.20
CA VAL A 107 -13.60 1.81 2.85
C VAL A 107 -14.63 0.70 2.63
N LEU A 108 -15.82 1.08 2.15
CA LEU A 108 -16.88 0.19 1.69
C LEU A 108 -16.82 0.05 0.16
N ARG A 109 -16.93 -1.18 -0.32
CA ARG A 109 -17.04 -1.51 -1.75
C ARG A 109 -18.14 -2.53 -2.00
N ASN A 110 -18.84 -2.44 -3.13
CA ASN A 110 -19.80 -3.47 -3.53
C ASN A 110 -19.11 -4.73 -4.10
N ASP A 111 -19.93 -5.69 -4.52
CA ASP A 111 -19.55 -6.94 -5.18
C ASP A 111 -18.91 -6.75 -6.56
N GLN A 112 -19.13 -5.61 -7.21
CA GLN A 112 -18.40 -5.19 -8.40
C GLN A 112 -17.04 -4.55 -8.09
N GLY A 113 -16.75 -4.30 -6.81
CA GLY A 113 -15.54 -3.64 -6.34
C GLY A 113 -15.57 -2.11 -6.43
N GLU A 114 -16.73 -1.55 -6.79
CA GLU A 114 -16.97 -0.11 -6.86
C GLU A 114 -16.96 0.48 -5.45
N PHE A 115 -16.41 1.68 -5.33
CA PHE A 115 -16.38 2.42 -4.08
C PHE A 115 -17.80 2.91 -3.75
N LEU A 116 -18.24 2.65 -2.52
CA LEU A 116 -19.53 3.15 -2.01
C LEU A 116 -19.34 4.30 -1.02
N ALA A 117 -18.44 4.11 -0.05
CA ALA A 117 -18.18 5.10 1.00
C ALA A 117 -16.81 4.84 1.65
N GLY A 118 -16.27 5.85 2.33
CA GLY A 118 -15.03 5.72 3.07
C GLY A 118 -14.88 6.85 4.07
N GLY A 119 -14.04 6.63 5.08
CA GLY A 119 -13.80 7.61 6.11
C GLY A 119 -12.48 7.36 6.83
N ALA A 120 -12.00 8.38 7.52
CA ALA A 120 -10.86 8.26 8.42
C ALA A 120 -11.10 9.09 9.69
N CYS A 121 -10.67 8.56 10.82
CA CYS A 121 -10.62 9.24 12.11
C CYS A 121 -9.15 9.30 12.55
N PRO A 122 -8.49 10.47 12.48
CA PRO A 122 -7.06 10.58 12.76
C PRO A 122 -6.70 10.66 14.25
N GLU A 123 -7.67 10.84 15.15
CA GLU A 123 -7.40 11.09 16.57
C GLU A 123 -8.38 10.35 17.50
N LEU A 124 -7.98 9.17 17.96
CA LEU A 124 -8.52 8.57 19.19
C LEU A 124 -7.44 8.67 20.28
N GLY A 125 -7.04 9.90 20.61
CA GLY A 125 -6.15 10.20 21.75
C GLY A 125 -6.97 10.78 22.89
N GLY A 126 -6.92 10.16 24.06
CA GLY A 126 -7.79 10.52 25.19
C GLY A 126 -7.55 11.93 25.73
N THR A 127 -8.43 12.86 25.38
CA THR A 127 -9.01 13.87 26.30
C THR A 127 -10.38 14.27 25.75
N GLU A 128 -11.39 14.16 26.62
CA GLU A 128 -12.79 14.58 26.54
C GLU A 128 -13.37 15.12 25.20
N GLY A 129 -14.38 14.39 24.69
CA GLY A 129 -15.66 15.05 24.39
C GLY A 129 -15.90 15.67 23.01
N VAL A 130 -15.21 15.28 21.94
CA VAL A 130 -15.60 15.72 20.58
C VAL A 130 -16.33 14.60 19.83
N PRO A 131 -17.63 14.75 19.52
CA PRO A 131 -18.32 13.76 18.70
C PRO A 131 -17.74 13.79 17.30
N CYS A 132 -17.31 12.63 16.82
CA CYS A 132 -17.00 12.42 15.40
C CYS A 132 -18.27 12.73 14.60
N ARG A 133 -18.33 13.86 13.88
CA ARG A 133 -19.39 14.10 12.89
C ARG A 133 -19.17 13.11 11.74
N GLY A 134 -19.85 11.97 11.83
CA GLY A 134 -20.06 11.09 10.69
C GLY A 134 -20.93 11.80 9.67
N GLY A 135 -20.31 12.41 8.67
CA GLY A 135 -21.00 12.81 7.44
C GLY A 135 -21.34 11.56 6.64
N ILE A 136 -22.50 10.98 6.91
CA ILE A 136 -23.14 10.03 6.01
C ILE A 136 -23.83 10.83 4.90
N ASP A 137 -23.12 11.13 3.82
CA ASP A 137 -23.77 11.59 2.60
C ASP A 137 -24.49 10.37 1.99
N GLY A 138 -25.72 10.16 2.44
CA GLY A 138 -26.59 9.09 1.97
C GLY A 138 -26.94 9.30 0.49
N TYR A 139 -26.57 8.33 -0.35
CA TYR A 139 -27.14 8.18 -1.68
C TYR A 139 -28.61 7.73 -1.54
N THR A 140 -29.57 8.64 -1.70
CA THR A 140 -30.97 8.28 -1.94
C THR A 140 -31.12 7.92 -3.42
N GLY A 141 -31.15 6.63 -3.73
CA GLY A 141 -31.58 6.13 -5.03
C GLY A 141 -33.09 6.37 -5.20
N GLY A 142 -33.45 7.25 -6.13
CA GLY A 142 -34.82 7.40 -6.60
C GLY A 142 -35.22 6.22 -7.49
N SER A 143 -36.42 5.72 -7.25
CA SER A 143 -37.13 4.72 -8.09
C SER A 143 -37.67 5.36 -9.36
#